data_AF-A0A182MCF1-F1
#
_entry.id   AF-A0A182MCF1-F1
#
_cell.length_a   1.000
_cell.length_b   1.000
_cell.length_c   1.000
_cell.angle_alpha   90.00
_cell.angle_beta   90.00
_cell.angle_gamma   90.00
#
_symmetry.space_group_name_H-M   'P 1'
#
loop_
_entity.id
_entity.type
_entity.pdbx_description
1 polymer ?
#
loop_
_entity_poly.entity_id
_entity_poly.type
_entity_poly.pdbx_seq_one_letter_code
_entity_poly.pdbx_strand_id
1 'polypeptide(L)'
;MRDWTRVKTGPNSPAAPELWEKETEESLSNNVEGNFHLYSGGSSKLPRSNGEEHRFARQTELTDEDSGIISGRASIQAITKVDVGVNSQLIGARGQALQLYFEVTNYRQTPITYFFRVTDELAFLRTLNPGQVTLSPGQSVIVTVALIVAPTAEIGSRDKVTFSTTGVDTVSQSAWVTVSDSAGLADTTRPSLWYTYSSRCEGRSTPATCTGAFWTLEVMARDYETGLMRISSSPAGLLYKTPFTAGTRDEVRASYTASCCQPRVTVTAYDVSRNVRSLNLDVTDIWLNDAGIAAVVLGILLFIALIILLVLLIRYCIRKRRQSKELPIYRGGESLGTRRTK
;
A
#
# COMPACT_ATOMS: atom_id res chain seq x y z
N MET A 1 39.17 54.78 27.87
CA MET A 1 40.05 54.79 29.06
C MET A 1 40.57 53.37 29.25
N ARG A 2 41.81 53.14 28.81
CA ARG A 2 42.72 51.98 28.98
C ARG A 2 42.18 50.54 28.91
N ASP A 3 42.52 49.93 27.78
CA ASP A 3 42.87 48.51 27.57
C ASP A 3 43.73 47.89 28.69
N TRP A 4 43.52 46.60 28.92
CA TRP A 4 44.55 45.67 29.36
C TRP A 4 44.61 44.47 28.41
N THR A 5 45.68 44.43 27.64
CA THR A 5 46.19 43.28 26.92
C THR A 5 46.94 42.35 27.88
N ARG A 6 46.81 41.03 27.67
CA ARG A 6 47.97 40.13 27.79
C ARG A 6 47.84 38.97 26.80
N VAL A 7 48.74 39.02 25.84
CA VAL A 7 49.13 38.00 24.85
C VAL A 7 49.91 36.88 25.54
N LYS A 8 49.70 35.63 25.10
CA LYS A 8 50.78 34.64 24.94
C LYS A 8 50.59 33.87 23.63
N THR A 9 51.68 33.88 22.88
CA THR A 9 51.96 33.36 21.53
C THR A 9 52.10 31.83 21.52
N GLY A 10 51.76 31.20 20.37
CA GLY A 10 51.93 29.76 20.05
C GLY A 10 53.40 29.37 19.78
N PRO A 11 53.75 28.50 18.81
CA PRO A 11 52.95 27.64 17.90
C PRO A 11 53.43 26.16 17.92
N ASN A 12 52.83 25.27 17.11
CA ASN A 12 53.54 24.22 16.31
C ASN A 12 52.57 23.19 15.68
N SER A 13 52.30 23.39 14.38
CA SER A 13 52.32 22.35 13.33
C SER A 13 53.24 22.94 12.24
N PRO A 14 54.17 22.19 11.61
CA PRO A 14 53.79 21.28 10.52
C PRO A 14 54.73 20.08 10.30
N ALA A 15 54.27 19.03 9.59
CA ALA A 15 55.09 18.25 8.67
C ALA A 15 54.24 17.21 7.89
N ALA A 16 54.10 17.44 6.58
CA ALA A 16 54.16 16.41 5.55
C ALA A 16 55.50 16.60 4.82
N PRO A 17 56.15 15.52 4.34
CA PRO A 17 56.23 15.23 2.88
C PRO A 17 56.13 13.70 2.63
N GLU A 18 56.08 13.06 1.46
CA GLU A 18 56.60 13.24 0.10
C GLU A 18 55.94 12.09 -0.74
N LEU A 19 55.33 12.32 -1.92
CA LEU A 19 55.84 12.13 -3.30
C LEU A 19 56.13 10.66 -3.73
N TRP A 20 56.09 10.42 -5.06
CA TRP A 20 56.33 9.18 -5.85
C TRP A 20 55.06 8.30 -6.01
N GLU A 21 54.58 7.90 -7.19
CA GLU A 21 55.08 7.94 -8.57
C GLU A 21 53.90 7.78 -9.56
N LYS A 22 54.07 8.32 -10.77
CA LYS A 22 53.24 8.02 -11.95
C LYS A 22 53.78 6.75 -12.60
N GLU A 23 52.92 5.82 -12.96
CA GLU A 23 53.18 4.90 -14.07
C GLU A 23 52.10 5.05 -15.15
N THR A 24 52.63 5.15 -16.37
CA THR A 24 51.98 5.28 -17.66
C THR A 24 51.62 3.92 -18.26
N GLU A 25 50.53 3.93 -19.01
CA GLU A 25 50.30 3.22 -20.28
C GLU A 25 50.63 1.72 -20.38
N GLU A 26 49.57 0.92 -20.55
CA GLU A 26 49.49 -0.08 -21.63
C GLU A 26 48.04 -0.54 -21.83
N SER A 27 47.41 -0.21 -22.96
CA SER A 27 46.43 -1.08 -23.61
C SER A 27 46.13 -0.59 -25.04
N LEU A 28 46.92 -1.14 -25.96
CA LEU A 28 46.49 -1.75 -27.21
C LEU A 28 45.29 -1.10 -27.94
N SER A 29 45.65 -0.28 -28.92
CA SER A 29 44.86 -0.01 -30.11
C SER A 29 44.54 -1.31 -30.86
N ASN A 30 43.26 -1.54 -31.16
CA ASN A 30 42.85 -2.38 -32.27
C ASN A 30 41.96 -1.56 -33.19
N ASN A 31 42.60 -1.04 -34.24
CA ASN A 31 41.95 -0.64 -35.48
C ASN A 31 41.40 -1.90 -36.15
N VAL A 32 40.11 -1.91 -36.45
CA VAL A 32 39.58 -2.69 -37.58
C VAL A 32 38.80 -1.72 -38.45
N GLU A 33 39.51 -1.21 -39.46
CA GLU A 33 38.91 -0.68 -40.68
C GLU A 33 38.25 -1.85 -41.43
N GLY A 34 37.01 -1.62 -41.85
CA GLY A 34 36.25 -2.50 -42.74
C GLY A 34 35.28 -1.64 -43.53
N ASN A 35 35.78 -1.10 -44.65
CA ASN A 35 35.15 -0.12 -45.51
C ASN A 35 34.11 -0.77 -46.46
N PHE A 36 32.98 -0.07 -46.65
CA PHE A 36 32.15 0.07 -47.87
C PHE A 36 31.40 -1.14 -48.46
N HIS A 37 30.08 -0.98 -48.63
CA HIS A 37 29.50 -0.67 -49.95
C HIS A 37 28.08 -0.09 -49.84
N LEU A 38 27.88 1.08 -50.48
CA LEU A 38 26.59 1.67 -50.82
C LEU A 38 25.89 0.84 -51.91
N TYR A 39 24.56 0.73 -51.83
CA TYR A 39 23.69 0.77 -53.01
C TYR A 39 22.43 1.60 -52.70
N SER A 40 22.21 2.63 -53.52
CA SER A 40 21.01 3.45 -53.55
C SER A 40 19.93 2.84 -54.45
N GLY A 41 18.68 3.12 -54.12
CA GLY A 41 17.66 3.48 -55.11
C GLY A 41 16.81 2.33 -55.67
N GLY A 42 15.51 2.38 -55.36
CA GLY A 42 14.51 1.49 -55.97
C GLY A 42 13.10 1.81 -55.50
N SER A 43 12.51 2.89 -56.02
CA SER A 43 11.09 3.19 -55.93
C SER A 43 10.29 2.15 -56.71
N SER A 44 9.31 1.49 -56.08
CA SER A 44 8.20 0.90 -56.83
C SER A 44 6.90 0.82 -56.02
N LYS A 45 5.83 1.05 -56.78
CA LYS A 45 4.44 1.27 -56.45
C LYS A 45 3.78 0.13 -55.64
N LEU A 46 2.82 0.55 -54.82
CA LEU A 46 1.73 -0.22 -54.19
C LEU A 46 1.13 -1.31 -55.09
N PRO A 47 0.62 -2.38 -54.45
CA PRO A 47 -0.77 -2.74 -54.65
C PRO A 47 -1.55 -2.75 -53.34
N ARG A 48 -2.81 -2.28 -53.42
CA ARG A 48 -3.87 -2.47 -52.42
C ARG A 48 -4.11 -3.97 -52.20
N SER A 49 -4.20 -4.40 -50.95
CA SER A 49 -5.07 -5.52 -50.59
C SER A 49 -5.85 -5.17 -49.33
N ASN A 50 -7.18 -5.23 -49.45
CA ASN A 50 -8.09 -5.34 -48.32
C ASN A 50 -7.86 -6.71 -47.65
N GLY A 51 -7.82 -6.72 -46.34
CA GLY A 51 -7.75 -7.94 -45.54
C GLY A 51 -7.89 -7.55 -44.07
N GLU A 52 -9.10 -7.69 -43.55
CA GLU A 52 -9.36 -7.75 -42.12
C GLU A 52 -8.50 -8.87 -41.53
N GLU A 53 -7.60 -8.54 -40.60
CA GLU A 53 -6.88 -9.54 -39.83
C GLU A 53 -6.95 -9.20 -38.35
N HIS A 54 -7.75 -10.02 -37.67
CA HIS A 54 -7.95 -10.03 -36.23
C HIS A 54 -6.62 -10.20 -35.49
N ARG A 55 -6.12 -9.12 -34.88
CA ARG A 55 -5.13 -9.24 -33.80
C ARG A 55 -5.87 -9.55 -32.51
N PHE A 56 -5.72 -10.79 -32.07
CA PHE A 56 -5.99 -11.27 -30.72
C PHE A 56 -5.27 -10.38 -29.69
N ALA A 57 -5.97 -9.38 -29.16
CA ALA A 57 -5.69 -8.86 -27.85
C ALA A 57 -6.29 -9.84 -26.84
N ARG A 58 -5.46 -10.68 -26.21
CA ARG A 58 -5.88 -11.49 -25.07
C ARG A 58 -6.04 -10.54 -23.87
N GLN A 59 -7.20 -9.89 -23.79
CA GLN A 59 -7.69 -9.34 -22.53
C GLN A 59 -8.00 -10.54 -21.62
N THR A 60 -7.21 -10.70 -20.56
CA THR A 60 -7.63 -11.46 -19.38
C THR A 60 -8.67 -10.64 -18.64
N GLU A 61 -9.92 -10.71 -19.09
CA GLU A 61 -11.08 -10.51 -18.21
C GLU A 61 -11.20 -11.78 -17.35
N LEU A 62 -10.93 -11.64 -16.05
CA LEU A 62 -11.35 -12.61 -15.06
C LEU A 62 -12.83 -12.36 -14.78
N THR A 63 -13.70 -13.06 -15.52
CA THR A 63 -15.10 -13.23 -15.13
C THR A 63 -15.15 -14.27 -14.02
N ASP A 64 -15.59 -13.83 -12.85
CA ASP A 64 -15.71 -14.61 -11.63
C ASP A 64 -17.09 -15.27 -11.64
N GLU A 65 -17.22 -16.49 -12.18
CA GLU A 65 -18.39 -17.35 -11.96
C GLU A 65 -17.96 -18.82 -11.79
N ASP A 66 -18.09 -19.25 -10.54
CA ASP A 66 -18.48 -20.58 -10.07
C ASP A 66 -17.83 -21.83 -10.71
N SER A 67 -16.78 -22.35 -10.06
CA SER A 67 -16.56 -23.79 -9.95
C SER A 67 -15.59 -24.11 -8.81
N GLY A 68 -16.07 -24.95 -7.89
CA GLY A 68 -15.31 -25.45 -6.75
C GLY A 68 -14.08 -26.26 -7.15
N ILE A 69 -13.13 -26.30 -6.21
CA ILE A 69 -11.86 -27.03 -6.21
C ILE A 69 -10.77 -26.38 -7.07
N ILE A 70 -10.16 -25.32 -6.53
CA ILE A 70 -8.74 -25.03 -6.77
C ILE A 70 -8.02 -25.06 -5.42
N SER A 71 -7.58 -26.25 -5.04
CA SER A 71 -6.47 -26.42 -4.11
C SER A 71 -5.25 -25.68 -4.68
N GLY A 72 -4.67 -24.77 -3.91
CA GLY A 72 -3.36 -24.20 -4.22
C GLY A 72 -3.32 -22.91 -5.05
N ARG A 73 -4.20 -21.93 -4.82
CA ARG A 73 -3.83 -20.53 -5.13
C ARG A 73 -2.71 -20.11 -4.19
N ALA A 74 -1.48 -20.49 -4.55
CA ALA A 74 -0.28 -19.79 -4.19
C ALA A 74 -0.56 -18.29 -4.37
N SER A 75 -0.24 -17.51 -3.36
CA SER A 75 -0.23 -16.05 -3.42
C SER A 75 0.27 -15.62 -4.79
N ILE A 76 -0.56 -14.94 -5.59
CA ILE A 76 -0.12 -14.31 -6.84
C ILE A 76 0.75 -13.11 -6.42
N GLN A 77 1.91 -13.37 -5.84
CA GLN A 77 2.92 -12.35 -5.65
C GLN A 77 3.38 -11.95 -7.04
N ALA A 78 3.41 -10.63 -7.29
CA ALA A 78 4.04 -10.10 -8.49
C ALA A 78 5.45 -10.70 -8.58
N ILE A 79 5.71 -11.42 -9.66
CA ILE A 79 6.89 -12.27 -9.84
C ILE A 79 8.18 -11.43 -9.82
N THR A 80 8.07 -10.18 -10.27
CA THR A 80 9.03 -9.10 -10.08
C THR A 80 8.31 -7.94 -9.41
N LYS A 81 8.92 -7.31 -8.41
CA LYS A 81 8.38 -6.11 -7.77
C LYS A 81 9.33 -4.93 -7.95
N VAL A 82 8.76 -3.78 -8.28
CA VAL A 82 9.48 -2.50 -8.31
C VAL A 82 8.76 -1.55 -7.36
N ASP A 83 9.48 -0.99 -6.40
CA ASP A 83 8.98 0.03 -5.48
C ASP A 83 9.86 1.28 -5.52
N VAL A 84 9.31 2.44 -5.21
CA VAL A 84 10.10 3.64 -4.93
C VAL A 84 10.69 3.55 -3.52
N GLY A 85 12.01 3.71 -3.41
CA GLY A 85 12.73 3.68 -2.15
C GLY A 85 12.43 4.92 -1.30
N VAL A 86 12.32 4.73 0.01
CA VAL A 86 11.88 5.79 0.95
C VAL A 86 12.85 6.96 1.07
N ASN A 87 14.08 6.80 0.61
CA ASN A 87 15.10 7.85 0.61
C ASN A 87 15.07 8.71 -0.67
N SER A 88 14.17 8.43 -1.61
CA SER A 88 14.04 9.18 -2.86
C SER A 88 13.70 10.65 -2.61
N GLN A 89 14.27 11.53 -3.43
CA GLN A 89 13.99 12.96 -3.42
C GLN A 89 13.00 13.28 -4.55
N LEU A 90 11.74 13.48 -4.20
CA LEU A 90 10.66 13.76 -5.15
C LEU A 90 10.26 15.25 -5.19
N ILE A 91 10.98 16.09 -4.46
CA ILE A 91 10.83 17.55 -4.44
C ILE A 91 12.23 18.17 -4.55
N GLY A 92 12.39 19.18 -5.40
CA GLY A 92 13.65 19.89 -5.54
C GLY A 92 13.54 21.26 -6.17
N ALA A 93 14.50 22.12 -5.84
CA ALA A 93 14.62 23.45 -6.41
C ALA A 93 15.28 23.44 -7.80
N ARG A 94 15.11 24.54 -8.54
CA ARG A 94 15.75 24.76 -9.85
C ARG A 94 17.28 24.61 -9.76
N GLY A 95 17.86 23.82 -10.66
CA GLY A 95 19.29 23.52 -10.68
C GLY A 95 19.76 22.51 -9.63
N GLN A 96 18.89 22.04 -8.75
CA GLN A 96 19.23 21.04 -7.74
C GLN A 96 19.38 19.65 -8.36
N ALA A 97 20.41 18.92 -7.94
CA ALA A 97 20.55 17.50 -8.22
C ALA A 97 19.69 16.68 -7.26
N LEU A 98 18.89 15.77 -7.80
CA LEU A 98 18.00 14.88 -7.06
C LEU A 98 18.36 13.42 -7.31
N GLN A 99 18.11 12.58 -6.31
CA GLN A 99 18.30 11.13 -6.41
C GLN A 99 17.00 10.40 -6.11
N LEU A 100 16.56 9.59 -7.07
CA LEU A 100 15.46 8.65 -6.92
C LEU A 100 16.04 7.24 -6.79
N TYR A 101 15.44 6.45 -5.92
CA TYR A 101 15.83 5.07 -5.67
C TYR A 101 14.68 4.16 -6.07
N PHE A 102 14.93 3.20 -6.93
CA PHE A 102 13.98 2.15 -7.26
C PHE A 102 14.48 0.82 -6.71
N GLU A 103 13.69 0.20 -5.85
CA GLU A 103 13.96 -1.12 -5.28
C GLU A 103 13.34 -2.18 -6.17
N VAL A 104 14.19 -3.00 -6.81
CA VAL A 104 13.76 -4.11 -7.66
C VAL A 104 14.02 -5.41 -6.92
N THR A 105 13.00 -6.26 -6.80
CA THR A 105 13.08 -7.55 -6.12
C THR A 105 12.63 -8.68 -7.04
N ASN A 106 13.43 -9.74 -7.11
CA ASN A 106 13.11 -10.95 -7.85
C ASN A 106 12.43 -11.97 -6.92
N TYR A 107 11.12 -12.20 -7.09
CA TYR A 107 10.38 -13.23 -6.33
C TYR A 107 10.32 -14.58 -7.07
N ARG A 108 11.01 -14.72 -8.22
CA ARG A 108 11.12 -15.99 -8.94
C ARG A 108 11.97 -16.98 -8.17
N GLN A 109 11.77 -18.25 -8.49
CA GLN A 109 12.60 -19.36 -8.03
C GLN A 109 13.89 -19.52 -8.88
N THR A 110 14.12 -18.65 -9.87
CA THR A 110 15.28 -18.68 -10.76
C THR A 110 15.95 -17.30 -10.86
N PRO A 111 17.28 -17.24 -11.10
CA PRO A 111 17.97 -15.98 -11.34
C PRO A 111 17.53 -15.32 -12.66
N ILE A 112 17.37 -14.00 -12.67
CA ILE A 112 16.97 -13.22 -13.84
C ILE A 112 17.87 -12.01 -14.04
N THR A 113 18.26 -11.75 -15.28
CA THR A 113 18.92 -10.50 -15.69
C THR A 113 17.86 -9.46 -16.06
N TYR A 114 17.86 -8.35 -15.33
CA TYR A 114 17.01 -7.20 -15.59
C TYR A 114 17.79 -6.11 -16.32
N PHE A 115 17.15 -5.50 -17.32
CA PHE A 115 17.64 -4.29 -17.99
C PHE A 115 16.76 -3.12 -17.59
N PHE A 116 17.35 -2.08 -17.02
CA PHE A 116 16.61 -0.95 -16.48
C PHE A 116 16.51 0.18 -17.51
N ARG A 117 15.35 0.84 -17.53
CA ARG A 117 15.05 1.97 -18.40
C ARG A 117 14.31 3.04 -17.60
N VAL A 118 14.53 4.30 -17.95
CA VAL A 118 13.83 5.44 -17.36
C VAL A 118 13.36 6.34 -18.48
N THR A 119 12.09 6.73 -18.41
CA THR A 119 11.52 7.81 -19.23
C THR A 119 11.15 8.98 -18.31
N ASP A 120 11.35 10.19 -18.80
CA ASP A 120 11.22 11.44 -18.07
C ASP A 120 10.55 12.46 -19.02
N GLU A 121 9.54 13.16 -18.54
CA GLU A 121 8.70 14.04 -19.36
C GLU A 121 9.30 15.45 -19.50
N LEU A 122 10.05 15.93 -18.50
CA LEU A 122 10.70 17.25 -18.50
C LEU A 122 12.21 17.22 -18.76
N ALA A 123 12.75 16.04 -19.09
CA ALA A 123 14.16 15.78 -19.40
C ALA A 123 15.14 16.19 -18.28
N PHE A 124 14.76 15.95 -17.02
CA PHE A 124 15.64 16.13 -15.86
C PHE A 124 16.68 15.02 -15.70
N LEU A 125 16.47 13.87 -16.34
CA LEU A 125 17.31 12.68 -16.26
C LEU A 125 18.76 12.96 -16.65
N ARG A 126 19.66 12.45 -15.82
CA ARG A 126 21.12 12.50 -16.06
C ARG A 126 21.71 11.12 -16.17
N THR A 127 21.51 10.28 -15.16
CA THR A 127 22.12 8.96 -15.12
C THR A 127 21.22 7.93 -14.47
N LEU A 128 21.48 6.68 -14.81
CA LEU A 128 20.84 5.49 -14.27
C LEU A 128 21.95 4.50 -13.91
N ASN A 129 22.00 4.04 -12.66
CA ASN A 129 23.02 3.11 -12.20
C ASN A 129 22.47 2.12 -11.15
N PRO A 130 22.68 0.79 -11.32
CA PRO A 130 23.19 0.14 -12.52
C PRO A 130 22.19 0.22 -13.69
N GLY A 131 22.66 0.05 -14.92
CA GLY A 131 21.79 -0.06 -16.10
C GLY A 131 21.21 -1.47 -16.30
N GLN A 132 21.86 -2.49 -15.73
CA GLN A 132 21.41 -3.88 -15.75
C GLN A 132 22.01 -4.66 -14.57
N VAL A 133 21.36 -5.74 -14.16
CA VAL A 133 21.88 -6.63 -13.09
C VAL A 133 21.19 -7.99 -13.14
N THR A 134 21.90 -9.04 -12.73
CA THR A 134 21.32 -10.37 -12.50
C THR A 134 20.97 -10.54 -11.02
N LEU A 135 19.70 -10.81 -10.72
CA LEU A 135 19.21 -11.03 -9.36
C LEU A 135 18.87 -12.48 -9.13
N SER A 136 19.39 -13.06 -8.05
CA SER A 136 19.03 -14.38 -7.56
C SER A 136 17.61 -14.39 -6.97
N PRO A 137 17.00 -15.58 -6.75
CA PRO A 137 15.73 -15.71 -6.05
C PRO A 137 15.72 -14.98 -4.70
N GLY A 138 14.72 -14.15 -4.47
CA GLY A 138 14.56 -13.34 -3.25
C GLY A 138 15.52 -12.16 -3.12
N GLN A 139 16.42 -11.94 -4.09
CA GLN A 139 17.38 -10.85 -4.04
C GLN A 139 16.73 -9.52 -4.46
N SER A 140 17.11 -8.45 -3.77
CA SER A 140 16.76 -7.08 -4.12
C SER A 140 17.99 -6.26 -4.50
N VAL A 141 17.79 -5.25 -5.35
CA VAL A 141 18.78 -4.23 -5.71
C VAL A 141 18.14 -2.85 -5.66
N ILE A 142 18.95 -1.85 -5.32
CA ILE A 142 18.57 -0.44 -5.44
C ILE A 142 19.18 0.10 -6.72
N VAL A 143 18.33 0.65 -7.58
CA VAL A 143 18.75 1.37 -8.79
C VAL A 143 18.62 2.86 -8.54
N THR A 144 19.72 3.58 -8.68
CA THR A 144 19.77 5.02 -8.49
C THR A 144 19.56 5.73 -9.82
N VAL A 145 18.58 6.65 -9.82
CA VAL A 145 18.28 7.55 -10.93
C VAL A 145 18.65 8.96 -10.49
N ALA A 146 19.65 9.55 -11.13
CA ALA A 146 20.05 10.91 -10.85
C ALA A 146 19.38 11.87 -11.83
N LEU A 147 18.76 12.91 -11.28
CA LEU A 147 18.08 13.97 -12.01
C LEU A 147 18.74 15.31 -11.67
N ILE A 148 18.64 16.28 -12.58
CA ILE A 148 18.91 17.70 -12.29
C ILE A 148 17.72 18.51 -12.78
N VAL A 149 17.02 19.15 -11.84
CA VAL A 149 15.89 20.03 -12.16
C VAL A 149 16.41 21.17 -13.03
N ALA A 150 15.77 21.41 -14.19
CA ALA A 150 16.22 22.46 -15.09
C ALA A 150 16.21 23.84 -14.39
N PRO A 151 17.24 24.68 -14.57
CA PRO A 151 17.27 26.04 -13.99
C PRO A 151 16.09 26.92 -14.44
N THR A 152 15.50 26.60 -15.59
CA THR A 152 14.35 27.27 -16.20
C THR A 152 13.02 26.58 -15.90
N ALA A 153 12.99 25.52 -15.10
CA ALA A 153 11.76 24.80 -14.78
C ALA A 153 10.77 25.71 -14.02
N GLU A 154 9.49 25.59 -14.33
CA GLU A 154 8.44 26.36 -13.67
C GLU A 154 8.20 25.83 -12.25
N ILE A 155 8.09 26.72 -11.26
CA ILE A 155 7.79 26.33 -9.88
C ILE A 155 6.37 25.75 -9.82
N GLY A 156 6.21 24.60 -9.17
CA GLY A 156 4.96 23.86 -9.09
C GLY A 156 4.74 22.89 -10.25
N SER A 157 5.58 22.92 -11.29
CA SER A 157 5.56 21.90 -12.33
C SER A 157 5.95 20.52 -11.77
N ARG A 158 5.41 19.47 -12.39
CA ARG A 158 5.62 18.08 -11.98
C ARG A 158 6.13 17.29 -13.16
N ASP A 159 7.31 16.69 -13.01
CA ASP A 159 7.89 15.76 -13.96
C ASP A 159 7.48 14.32 -13.61
N LYS A 160 7.04 13.54 -14.60
CA LYS A 160 6.70 12.14 -14.41
C LYS A 160 7.89 11.26 -14.80
N VAL A 161 8.64 10.82 -13.81
CA VAL A 161 9.73 9.85 -14.00
C VAL A 161 9.15 8.45 -13.94
N THR A 162 9.28 7.70 -15.03
CA THR A 162 8.82 6.29 -15.10
C THR A 162 10.01 5.37 -15.24
N PHE A 163 10.26 4.59 -14.20
CA PHE A 163 11.23 3.52 -14.21
C PHE A 163 10.58 2.23 -14.72
N SER A 164 11.29 1.46 -15.53
CA SER A 164 10.85 0.16 -15.99
C SER A 164 11.98 -0.85 -16.05
N THR A 165 11.59 -2.11 -15.81
CA THR A 165 12.39 -3.29 -16.10
C THR A 165 12.05 -3.79 -17.50
N THR A 166 13.02 -4.34 -18.22
CA THR A 166 12.85 -5.00 -19.51
C THR A 166 13.60 -6.33 -19.53
N GLY A 167 13.19 -7.26 -20.39
CA GLY A 167 13.70 -8.62 -20.45
C GLY A 167 12.56 -9.64 -20.43
N VAL A 168 12.55 -10.51 -19.42
CA VAL A 168 11.51 -11.55 -19.25
C VAL A 168 10.17 -10.95 -18.80
N ASP A 169 10.21 -9.94 -17.92
CA ASP A 169 9.05 -9.18 -17.47
C ASP A 169 9.24 -7.70 -17.78
N THR A 170 8.13 -7.00 -18.01
CA THR A 170 8.10 -5.54 -18.04
C THR A 170 7.26 -5.03 -16.88
N VAL A 171 7.93 -4.60 -15.82
CA VAL A 171 7.31 -3.96 -14.65
C VAL A 171 7.77 -2.52 -14.57
N SER A 172 6.82 -1.60 -14.47
CA SER A 172 7.08 -0.16 -14.39
C SER A 172 6.53 0.45 -13.11
N GLN A 173 7.25 1.42 -12.58
CA GLN A 173 6.82 2.25 -11.45
C GLN A 173 7.15 3.70 -11.76
N SER A 174 6.17 4.58 -11.62
CA SER A 174 6.32 6.02 -11.86
C SER A 174 6.42 6.79 -10.55
N ALA A 175 7.08 7.95 -10.58
CA ALA A 175 7.14 8.93 -9.51
C ALA A 175 7.00 10.35 -10.06
N TRP A 176 6.28 11.20 -9.34
CA TRP A 176 6.19 12.63 -9.62
C TRP A 176 7.33 13.36 -8.92
N VAL A 177 8.14 14.07 -9.70
CA VAL A 177 9.17 14.99 -9.19
C VAL A 177 8.62 16.40 -9.28
N THR A 178 8.40 17.05 -8.14
CA THR A 178 7.79 18.38 -8.08
C THR A 178 8.86 19.45 -7.94
N VAL A 179 8.81 20.46 -8.81
CA VAL A 179 9.72 21.60 -8.75
C VAL A 179 9.23 22.55 -7.67
N SER A 180 10.05 22.80 -6.65
CA SER A 180 9.75 23.74 -5.57
C SER A 180 10.63 24.98 -5.65
N ASP A 181 10.34 25.96 -4.80
CA ASP A 181 11.34 26.95 -4.44
C ASP A 181 12.41 26.32 -3.51
N SER A 182 13.39 27.13 -3.10
CA SER A 182 14.51 26.70 -2.27
C SER A 182 14.12 26.22 -0.87
N ALA A 183 12.87 26.42 -0.41
CA ALA A 183 12.42 26.02 0.92
C ALA A 183 11.80 24.61 0.95
N GLY A 184 11.52 24.01 -0.22
CA GLY A 184 10.77 22.75 -0.30
C GLY A 184 9.31 22.90 0.16
N LEU A 185 8.52 21.83 0.06
CA LEU A 185 7.17 21.80 0.64
C LEU A 185 7.27 21.36 2.10
N ALA A 186 7.04 22.28 3.04
CA ALA A 186 6.98 21.96 4.46
C ALA A 186 5.66 21.24 4.75
N ASP A 187 5.73 19.91 4.89
CA ASP A 187 4.59 19.05 5.23
C ASP A 187 4.98 18.17 6.43
N THR A 188 4.19 18.26 7.48
CA THR A 188 4.36 17.50 8.74
C THR A 188 3.17 16.58 9.01
N THR A 189 2.20 16.55 8.09
CA THR A 189 0.97 15.79 8.20
C THR A 189 1.25 14.35 7.81
N ARG A 190 0.82 13.41 8.66
CA ARG A 190 1.00 11.98 8.37
C ARG A 190 -0.03 11.51 7.34
N PRO A 191 0.33 10.55 6.47
CA PRO A 191 -0.61 9.99 5.52
C PRO A 191 -1.78 9.31 6.26
N SER A 192 -2.96 9.43 5.67
CA SER A 192 -4.14 8.69 6.10
C SER A 192 -4.02 7.24 5.64
N LEU A 193 -4.25 6.31 6.56
CA LEU A 193 -4.12 4.87 6.33
C LEU A 193 -5.29 4.14 7.00
N TRP A 194 -6.05 3.39 6.21
CA TRP A 194 -7.19 2.60 6.68
C TRP A 194 -7.23 1.25 5.96
N TYR A 195 -8.07 0.35 6.47
CA TYR A 195 -8.09 -1.03 6.02
C TYR A 195 -9.46 -1.66 6.19
N THR A 196 -9.69 -2.72 5.44
CA THR A 196 -10.85 -3.60 5.57
C THR A 196 -10.39 -5.05 5.45
N TYR A 197 -10.82 -5.91 6.37
CA TYR A 197 -10.62 -7.35 6.23
C TYR A 197 -11.60 -7.87 5.19
N SER A 198 -11.10 -8.42 4.09
CA SER A 198 -11.96 -9.12 3.11
C SER A 198 -12.22 -10.56 3.55
N SER A 199 -11.28 -11.18 4.27
CA SER A 199 -11.47 -12.48 4.92
C SER A 199 -10.65 -12.57 6.21
N ARG A 200 -11.11 -13.39 7.15
CA ARG A 200 -10.50 -13.59 8.47
C ARG A 200 -10.25 -15.07 8.76
N CYS A 201 -9.43 -15.35 9.78
CA CYS A 201 -9.10 -16.70 10.25
C CYS A 201 -10.07 -17.23 11.32
N GLU A 202 -11.37 -16.97 11.16
CA GLU A 202 -12.39 -17.37 12.14
C GLU A 202 -12.36 -18.89 12.37
N GLY A 203 -12.20 -19.31 13.63
CA GLY A 203 -12.08 -20.71 14.02
C GLY A 203 -10.80 -21.42 13.52
N ARG A 204 -9.87 -20.69 12.88
CA ARG A 204 -8.66 -21.24 12.23
C ARG A 204 -7.37 -20.69 12.85
N SER A 205 -7.37 -20.54 14.18
CA SER A 205 -6.26 -19.96 14.96
C SER A 205 -5.32 -20.98 15.59
N THR A 206 -5.61 -22.28 15.46
CA THR A 206 -4.75 -23.35 16.01
C THR A 206 -3.81 -23.91 14.95
N PRO A 207 -2.63 -24.46 15.33
CA PRO A 207 -1.70 -25.07 14.36
C PRO A 207 -2.34 -26.16 13.49
N ALA A 208 -3.31 -26.91 14.02
CA ALA A 208 -4.03 -27.94 13.29
C ALA A 208 -5.03 -27.38 12.27
N THR A 209 -5.62 -26.21 12.53
CA THR A 209 -6.69 -25.63 11.71
C THR A 209 -6.27 -24.45 10.83
N CYS A 210 -5.05 -23.91 11.02
CA CYS A 210 -4.53 -22.79 10.22
C CYS A 210 -3.89 -23.25 8.89
N THR A 211 -3.48 -24.51 8.80
CA THR A 211 -2.78 -25.05 7.62
C THR A 211 -3.70 -25.04 6.40
N GLY A 212 -3.23 -24.44 5.29
CA GLY A 212 -4.01 -24.28 4.06
C GLY A 212 -5.11 -23.21 4.12
N ALA A 213 -5.27 -22.52 5.25
CA ALA A 213 -6.18 -21.40 5.39
C ALA A 213 -5.44 -20.07 5.21
N PHE A 214 -6.12 -19.10 4.59
CA PHE A 214 -5.58 -17.79 4.28
C PHE A 214 -6.56 -16.70 4.71
N TRP A 215 -6.02 -15.51 4.97
CA TRP A 215 -6.77 -14.30 5.21
C TRP A 215 -6.30 -13.20 4.28
N THR A 216 -7.19 -12.24 4.04
CA THR A 216 -6.99 -11.18 3.06
C THR A 216 -7.41 -9.84 3.64
N LEU A 217 -6.59 -8.84 3.37
CA LEU A 217 -6.74 -7.47 3.82
C LEU A 217 -6.68 -6.54 2.63
N GLU A 218 -7.61 -5.60 2.57
CA GLU A 218 -7.49 -4.44 1.70
C GLU A 218 -7.01 -3.24 2.52
N VAL A 219 -6.00 -2.57 2.00
CA VAL A 219 -5.38 -1.38 2.58
C VAL A 219 -5.60 -0.23 1.62
N MET A 220 -5.96 0.92 2.18
CA MET A 220 -6.14 2.16 1.46
C MET A 220 -5.31 3.23 2.15
N ALA A 221 -4.52 3.95 1.37
CA ALA A 221 -3.70 5.04 1.88
C ALA A 221 -3.86 6.28 1.00
N ARG A 222 -3.77 7.46 1.63
CA ARG A 222 -3.85 8.73 0.93
C ARG A 222 -3.10 9.80 1.69
N ASP A 223 -2.42 10.66 0.95
CA ASP A 223 -1.87 11.90 1.46
C ASP A 223 -2.28 13.05 0.54
N TYR A 224 -2.87 14.11 1.10
CA TYR A 224 -3.41 15.23 0.32
C TYR A 224 -2.42 16.39 0.17
N GLU A 225 -1.39 16.47 1.02
CA GLU A 225 -0.47 17.59 1.06
C GLU A 225 0.63 17.40 0.01
N THR A 226 1.57 16.49 0.26
CA THR A 226 2.70 16.20 -0.64
C THR A 226 2.51 14.95 -1.48
N GLY A 227 1.56 14.11 -1.12
CA GLY A 227 1.18 12.91 -1.85
C GLY A 227 1.86 11.65 -1.31
N LEU A 228 1.25 10.50 -1.62
CA LEU A 228 1.67 9.21 -1.14
C LEU A 228 2.87 8.69 -1.94
N MET A 229 3.96 8.34 -1.26
CA MET A 229 5.16 7.79 -1.88
C MET A 229 5.07 6.27 -2.04
N ARG A 230 4.75 5.53 -0.97
CA ARG A 230 4.73 4.05 -0.97
C ARG A 230 3.90 3.49 0.18
N ILE A 231 3.34 2.30 -0.05
CA ILE A 231 2.81 1.42 1.00
C ILE A 231 3.70 0.18 1.10
N SER A 232 4.03 -0.24 2.31
CA SER A 232 4.82 -1.43 2.59
C SER A 232 4.16 -2.29 3.66
N SER A 233 4.54 -3.56 3.71
CA SER A 233 4.09 -4.50 4.72
C SER A 233 5.26 -5.27 5.31
N SER A 234 5.13 -5.63 6.59
CA SER A 234 5.99 -6.58 7.28
C SER A 234 5.09 -7.65 7.92
N PRO A 235 5.13 -8.91 7.45
CA PRO A 235 5.95 -9.45 6.36
C PRO A 235 5.67 -8.85 4.98
N ALA A 236 6.63 -8.96 4.07
CA ALA A 236 6.47 -8.50 2.69
C ALA A 236 5.45 -9.36 1.95
N GLY A 237 4.50 -8.71 1.27
CA GLY A 237 3.47 -9.41 0.49
C GLY A 237 2.33 -8.52 -0.02
N LEU A 238 2.44 -7.20 0.16
CA LEU A 238 1.44 -6.25 -0.29
C LEU A 238 1.53 -6.03 -1.80
N LEU A 239 0.37 -6.08 -2.46
CA LEU A 239 0.20 -5.98 -3.90
C LEU A 239 -0.75 -4.83 -4.21
N TYR A 240 -0.30 -3.87 -5.02
CA TYR A 240 -1.17 -2.77 -5.44
C TYR A 240 -2.27 -3.29 -6.37
N LYS A 241 -3.53 -2.89 -6.12
CA LYS A 241 -4.66 -3.27 -6.98
C LYS A 241 -4.56 -2.60 -8.35
N THR A 242 -4.04 -1.38 -8.38
CA THR A 242 -3.78 -0.62 -9.59
C THR A 242 -2.37 0.00 -9.50
N PRO A 243 -1.62 0.06 -10.62
CA PRO A 243 -0.40 0.85 -10.66
C PRO A 243 -0.71 2.31 -10.29
N PHE A 244 0.13 2.92 -9.47
CA PHE A 244 0.01 4.33 -9.12
C PHE A 244 1.36 5.03 -9.30
N THR A 245 1.32 6.36 -9.39
CA THR A 245 2.53 7.18 -9.46
C THR A 245 2.87 7.69 -8.06
N ALA A 246 4.09 7.45 -7.57
CA ALA A 246 4.54 7.97 -6.28
C ALA A 246 4.44 9.49 -6.24
N GLY A 247 4.03 10.05 -5.11
CA GLY A 247 3.63 11.45 -4.97
C GLY A 247 2.20 11.76 -5.44
N THR A 248 1.37 10.75 -5.75
CA THR A 248 -0.04 10.99 -6.05
C THR A 248 -0.80 11.46 -4.80
N ARG A 249 -1.76 12.36 -4.97
CA ARG A 249 -2.69 12.78 -3.91
C ARG A 249 -3.99 11.99 -3.92
N ASP A 250 -4.12 11.07 -4.87
CA ASP A 250 -5.26 10.18 -4.95
C ASP A 250 -5.11 9.01 -3.98
N GLU A 251 -6.23 8.38 -3.68
CA GLU A 251 -6.25 7.18 -2.86
C GLU A 251 -5.57 6.00 -3.60
N VAL A 252 -4.66 5.33 -2.91
CA VAL A 252 -3.97 4.14 -3.42
C VAL A 252 -4.45 2.93 -2.65
N ARG A 253 -4.80 1.87 -3.40
CA ARG A 253 -5.33 0.62 -2.86
C ARG A 253 -4.36 -0.52 -3.06
N ALA A 254 -4.21 -1.34 -2.02
CA ALA A 254 -3.42 -2.54 -2.07
C ALA A 254 -4.12 -3.69 -1.35
N SER A 255 -3.81 -4.92 -1.74
CA SER A 255 -4.23 -6.13 -1.05
C SER A 255 -3.03 -6.81 -0.41
N TYR A 256 -3.26 -7.43 0.74
CA TYR A 256 -2.31 -8.31 1.41
C TYR A 256 -2.99 -9.64 1.67
N THR A 257 -2.28 -10.74 1.40
CA THR A 257 -2.76 -12.10 1.65
C THR A 257 -1.69 -12.87 2.39
N ALA A 258 -2.07 -13.53 3.48
CA ALA A 258 -1.17 -14.38 4.23
C ALA A 258 -1.90 -15.61 4.77
N SER A 259 -1.11 -16.60 5.20
CA SER A 259 -1.65 -17.79 5.86
C SER A 259 -2.20 -17.43 7.23
N CYS A 260 -3.26 -18.13 7.66
CA CYS A 260 -3.77 -18.04 9.03
C CYS A 260 -2.77 -18.48 10.10
N CYS A 261 -1.72 -19.22 9.73
CA CYS A 261 -0.63 -19.51 10.65
C CYS A 261 0.28 -18.29 10.90
N GLN A 262 0.14 -17.22 10.11
CA GLN A 262 0.79 -15.93 10.29
C GLN A 262 -0.27 -14.82 10.37
N PRO A 263 -0.92 -14.65 11.54
CA PRO A 263 -2.11 -13.81 11.68
C PRO A 263 -1.83 -12.31 11.74
N ARG A 264 -0.56 -11.92 11.80
CA ARG A 264 -0.12 -10.54 12.06
C ARG A 264 0.54 -9.93 10.85
N VAL A 265 0.24 -8.66 10.59
CA VAL A 265 0.94 -7.81 9.63
C VAL A 265 1.06 -6.39 10.18
N THR A 266 2.20 -5.76 9.94
CA THR A 266 2.37 -4.32 10.08
C THR A 266 2.35 -3.70 8.70
N VAL A 267 1.45 -2.76 8.47
CA VAL A 267 1.34 -2.01 7.22
C VAL A 267 1.80 -0.58 7.47
N THR A 268 2.69 -0.08 6.61
CA THR A 268 3.28 1.26 6.75
C THR A 268 3.15 2.05 5.45
N ALA A 269 2.60 3.26 5.55
CA ALA A 269 2.51 4.24 4.48
C ALA A 269 3.52 5.38 4.69
N TYR A 270 4.13 5.81 3.60
CA TYR A 270 5.09 6.91 3.54
C TYR A 270 4.58 7.96 2.55
N ASP A 271 4.62 9.23 2.93
CA ASP A 271 4.43 10.35 1.99
C ASP A 271 5.78 10.81 1.40
N VAL A 272 5.73 11.81 0.52
CA VAL A 272 6.91 12.40 -0.12
C VAL A 272 7.80 13.18 0.86
N SER A 273 7.21 13.81 1.87
CA SER A 273 7.91 14.57 2.93
C SER A 273 8.47 13.71 4.06
N ARG A 274 8.36 12.38 3.93
CA ARG A 274 8.84 11.36 4.87
C ARG A 274 8.06 11.29 6.18
N ASN A 275 6.83 11.79 6.24
CA ASN A 275 5.96 11.43 7.34
C ASN A 275 5.45 10.00 7.15
N VAL A 276 5.23 9.32 8.28
CA VAL A 276 4.99 7.88 8.32
C VAL A 276 3.75 7.58 9.15
N ARG A 277 2.93 6.65 8.66
CA ARG A 277 1.82 6.05 9.41
C ARG A 277 1.90 4.54 9.32
N SER A 278 1.86 3.88 10.48
CA SER A 278 1.83 2.42 10.58
C SER A 278 0.57 1.92 11.27
N LEU A 279 0.06 0.78 10.82
CA LEU A 279 -0.99 0.01 11.46
C LEU A 279 -0.48 -1.39 11.78
N ASN A 280 -0.67 -1.82 13.02
CA ASN A 280 -0.42 -3.20 13.43
C ASN A 280 -1.76 -3.92 13.45
N LEU A 281 -1.87 -4.95 12.62
CA LEU A 281 -3.11 -5.67 12.38
C LEU A 281 -2.93 -7.13 12.79
N ASP A 282 -3.88 -7.62 13.57
CA ASP A 282 -4.00 -9.02 13.92
C ASP A 282 -5.38 -9.52 13.52
N VAL A 283 -5.41 -10.53 12.66
CA VAL A 283 -6.67 -11.11 12.17
C VAL A 283 -7.38 -11.95 13.23
N THR A 284 -6.67 -12.40 14.29
CA THR A 284 -7.29 -13.11 15.41
C THR A 284 -8.06 -12.20 16.34
N ASP A 285 -7.77 -10.90 16.29
CA ASP A 285 -8.48 -9.93 17.09
C ASP A 285 -9.86 -9.67 16.47
N ILE A 286 -10.86 -10.38 17.00
CA ILE A 286 -12.28 -10.16 16.73
C ILE A 286 -12.70 -8.92 17.53
N TRP A 287 -12.30 -7.74 17.07
CA TRP A 287 -12.93 -6.50 17.50
C TRP A 287 -14.25 -6.36 16.74
N LEU A 288 -15.34 -6.21 17.50
CA LEU A 288 -16.63 -5.81 16.94
C LEU A 288 -16.42 -4.48 16.22
N ASN A 289 -16.81 -4.41 14.95
CA ASN A 289 -16.90 -3.13 14.24
C ASN A 289 -17.95 -2.24 14.91
N ASP A 290 -17.94 -0.94 14.62
CA ASP A 290 -18.90 0.02 15.19
C ASP A 290 -20.36 -0.46 15.02
N ALA A 291 -20.66 -1.09 13.88
CA ALA A 291 -21.95 -1.72 13.61
C ALA A 291 -22.27 -2.90 14.55
N GLY A 292 -21.30 -3.75 14.85
CA GLY A 292 -21.43 -4.85 15.80
C GLY A 292 -21.63 -4.36 17.23
N ILE A 293 -20.90 -3.32 17.63
CA ILE A 293 -21.11 -2.66 18.92
C ILE A 293 -22.54 -2.10 18.98
N ALA A 294 -22.99 -1.39 17.93
CA ALA A 294 -24.34 -0.85 17.86
C ALA A 294 -25.41 -1.94 17.93
N ALA A 295 -25.23 -3.08 17.25
CA ALA A 295 -26.15 -4.21 17.29
C ALA A 295 -26.26 -4.83 18.68
N VAL A 296 -25.13 -5.03 19.37
CA VAL A 296 -25.11 -5.55 20.75
C VAL A 296 -25.81 -4.57 21.70
N VAL A 297 -25.52 -3.27 21.59
CA VAL A 297 -26.15 -2.23 22.41
C VAL A 297 -27.65 -2.15 22.16
N LEU A 298 -28.09 -2.18 20.90
CA LEU A 298 -29.51 -2.17 20.54
C LEU A 298 -30.23 -3.43 21.04
N GLY A 299 -29.59 -4.59 20.93
CA GLY A 299 -30.10 -5.84 21.48
C GLY A 299 -30.33 -5.78 22.99
N ILE A 300 -29.38 -5.22 23.74
CA ILE A 300 -29.51 -5.03 25.19
C ILE A 300 -30.65 -4.06 25.51
N LEU A 301 -30.75 -2.94 24.78
CA LEU A 301 -31.83 -1.96 24.97
C LEU A 301 -33.21 -2.56 24.71
N LEU A 302 -33.37 -3.35 23.64
CA LEU A 302 -34.63 -4.05 23.34
C LEU A 302 -34.97 -5.09 24.40
N PHE A 303 -33.97 -5.82 24.92
CA PHE A 303 -34.19 -6.80 25.98
C PHE A 303 -34.69 -6.14 27.27
N ILE A 304 -34.11 -5.00 27.66
CA ILE A 304 -34.57 -4.21 28.81
C ILE A 304 -36.02 -3.72 28.59
N ALA A 305 -36.33 -3.21 27.39
CA ALA A 305 -37.68 -2.76 27.06
C ALA A 305 -38.71 -3.91 27.15
N LEU A 306 -38.35 -5.10 26.70
CA LEU A 306 -39.19 -6.30 26.77
C LEU A 306 -39.46 -6.69 28.23
N ILE A 307 -38.45 -6.67 29.10
CA ILE A 307 -38.62 -6.94 30.54
C ILE A 307 -39.60 -5.94 31.16
N ILE A 308 -39.46 -4.64 30.87
CA ILE A 308 -40.36 -3.59 31.38
C ILE A 308 -41.81 -3.87 30.92
N LEU A 309 -42.00 -4.17 29.65
CA LEU A 309 -43.33 -4.46 29.08
C LEU A 309 -43.96 -5.70 29.73
N LEU A 310 -43.16 -6.74 29.99
CA LEU A 310 -43.62 -7.96 30.66
C LEU A 310 -44.06 -7.68 32.10
N VAL A 311 -43.30 -6.87 32.85
CA VAL A 311 -43.69 -6.43 34.20
C VAL A 311 -44.99 -5.61 34.17
N LEU A 312 -45.14 -4.71 33.19
CA LEU A 312 -46.37 -3.93 33.00
C LEU A 312 -47.56 -4.82 32.65
N LEU A 313 -47.39 -5.82 31.79
CA LEU A 313 -48.42 -6.82 31.45
C LEU A 313 -48.82 -7.64 32.68
N ILE A 314 -47.87 -8.13 33.48
CA ILE A 314 -48.17 -8.85 34.72
C ILE A 314 -48.95 -7.93 35.67
N ARG A 315 -48.49 -6.70 35.88
CA ARG A 315 -49.19 -5.70 36.71
C ARG A 315 -50.61 -5.45 36.21
N TYR A 316 -50.79 -5.31 34.90
CA TYR A 316 -52.08 -5.10 34.25
C TYR A 316 -53.00 -6.33 34.42
N CYS A 317 -52.49 -7.54 34.17
CA CYS A 317 -53.22 -8.78 34.37
C CYS A 317 -53.64 -8.96 35.83
N ILE A 318 -52.76 -8.70 36.80
CA ILE A 318 -53.09 -8.75 38.24
C ILE A 318 -54.17 -7.71 38.59
N ARG A 319 -54.04 -6.47 38.09
CA ARG A 319 -55.03 -5.41 38.33
C ARG A 319 -56.40 -5.77 37.76
N LYS A 320 -56.47 -6.28 36.53
CA LYS A 320 -57.70 -6.74 35.88
C LYS A 320 -58.33 -7.95 36.58
N ARG A 321 -57.50 -8.90 37.06
CA ARG A 321 -57.98 -10.08 37.82
C ARG A 321 -58.54 -9.72 39.20
N ARG A 322 -58.03 -8.66 39.84
CA ARG A 322 -58.61 -8.14 41.09
C ARG A 322 -59.99 -7.52 40.88
N GLN A 323 -60.24 -6.88 39.73
CA GLN A 323 -61.54 -6.30 39.40
C GLN A 323 -62.61 -7.33 39.02
N SER A 324 -62.22 -8.56 38.66
CA SER A 324 -63.14 -9.63 38.21
C SER A 324 -63.45 -10.67 39.30
N LYS A 325 -63.01 -10.45 40.55
CA LYS A 325 -63.29 -11.32 41.71
C LYS A 325 -64.44 -10.85 42.61
N GLU A 326 -65.28 -9.92 42.16
CA GLU A 326 -66.60 -9.68 42.77
C GLU A 326 -67.63 -10.62 42.14
N LEU A 327 -67.70 -11.86 42.64
CA LEU A 327 -68.86 -12.72 42.40
C LEU A 327 -69.84 -12.54 43.57
N PRO A 328 -71.14 -12.26 43.32
CA PRO A 328 -72.12 -12.04 44.37
C PRO A 328 -72.40 -13.35 45.12
N ILE A 329 -72.33 -13.29 46.46
CA ILE A 329 -72.84 -14.35 47.33
C ILE A 329 -74.36 -14.38 47.15
N TYR A 330 -74.88 -15.35 46.39
CA TYR A 330 -76.31 -15.66 46.37
C TYR A 330 -76.71 -16.23 47.73
N ARG A 331 -77.35 -15.39 48.56
CA ARG A 331 -78.09 -15.82 49.75
C ARG A 331 -79.49 -16.23 49.28
N GLY A 332 -79.62 -17.49 48.88
CA GLY A 332 -80.93 -18.11 48.65
C GLY A 332 -81.69 -18.19 49.98
N GLY A 333 -82.91 -17.66 49.99
CA GLY A 333 -83.81 -17.73 51.13
C GLY A 333 -84.49 -19.09 51.22
N GLU A 334 -84.84 -19.46 52.45
CA GLU A 334 -85.96 -20.36 52.71
C GLU A 334 -86.75 -19.79 53.88
N SER A 335 -88.06 -19.64 53.64
CA SER A 335 -89.06 -19.20 54.59
C SER A 335 -89.92 -20.40 55.01
N LEU A 336 -90.46 -20.30 56.23
CA LEU A 336 -91.63 -21.01 56.80
C LEU A 336 -91.42 -22.42 57.37
N GLY A 337 -91.86 -22.62 58.63
CA GLY A 337 -92.30 -23.95 59.08
C GLY A 337 -92.25 -24.32 60.56
N THR A 338 -92.89 -23.56 61.45
CA THR A 338 -93.85 -24.03 62.49
C THR A 338 -93.53 -25.19 63.49
N ARG A 339 -93.92 -24.95 64.76
CA ARG A 339 -94.27 -25.89 65.87
C ARG A 339 -93.09 -26.54 66.61
N ARG A 340 -93.06 -26.67 67.94
CA ARG A 340 -94.16 -26.81 68.93
C ARG A 340 -93.64 -26.50 70.34
N THR A 341 -94.50 -25.88 71.15
CA THR A 341 -94.41 -25.75 72.60
C THR A 341 -94.54 -27.11 73.31
N LYS A 342 -93.95 -27.19 74.51
CA LYS A 342 -94.44 -28.00 75.61
C LYS A 342 -94.29 -27.21 76.90
#